data_AF-A0A822CMP6-F1
#
_entry.id   AF-A0A822CMP6-F1
#
_cell.length_a   1.000
_cell.length_b   1.000
_cell.length_c   1.000
_cell.angle_alpha   90.00
_cell.angle_beta   90.00
_cell.angle_gamma   90.00
#
_symmetry.space_group_name_H-M   'P 1'
#
loop_
_entity.id
_entity.type
_entity.pdbx_description
1 polymer ?
#
loop_
_entity_poly.entity_id
_entity_poly.type
_entity_poly.pdbx_seq_one_letter_code
_entity_poly.pdbx_strand_id
1 'polypeptide(L)' 'MMEIDFYLNNSYVTLKEQKDFEKSLFNKTHKGSGDVILLDNWTIVYRNNVDLLFYVMGSTNENE' A
#
# COMPACT_ATOMS: atom_id res chain seq x y z
N MET A 1 9.56 -14.71 1.44
CA MET A 1 9.33 -13.82 0.30
C MET A 1 7.90 -13.33 0.47
N MET A 2 7.70 -12.05 0.80
CA MET A 2 6.35 -11.51 1.06
C MET A 2 5.72 -11.24 -0.30
N GLU A 3 4.72 -12.05 -0.67
CA GLU A 3 3.91 -11.86 -1.87
C GLU A 3 2.84 -10.82 -1.53
N ILE A 4 2.93 -9.64 -2.14
CA ILE A 4 1.92 -8.58 -2.02
C ILE A 4 1.10 -8.64 -3.31
N ASP A 5 -0.02 -9.35 -3.28
CA ASP A 5 -0.95 -9.42 -4.42
C ASP A 5 -1.86 -8.20 -4.43
N PHE A 6 -1.49 -7.19 -5.23
CA PHE A 6 -2.35 -6.05 -5.50
C PHE A 6 -3.39 -6.39 -6.58
N TYR A 7 -4.67 -6.43 -6.21
CA TYR A 7 -5.79 -6.29 -7.17
C TYR A 7 -5.99 -4.82 -7.57
N LEU A 8 -4.92 -4.13 -7.95
CA LEU A 8 -5.06 -2.81 -8.54
C LEU A 8 -5.39 -2.99 -10.02
N ASN A 9 -6.60 -2.60 -10.38
CA ASN A 9 -7.01 -2.42 -11.77
C ASN A 9 -6.07 -1.37 -12.41
N ASN A 10 -4.99 -1.81 -13.08
CA ASN A 10 -4.14 -1.05 -13.99
C ASN A 10 -3.62 0.34 -13.51
N SER A 11 -3.44 0.56 -12.20
CA SER A 11 -3.00 1.88 -11.69
C SER A 11 -1.51 2.17 -11.87
N TYR A 12 -0.67 1.16 -12.11
CA TYR A 12 0.77 1.33 -12.38
C TYR A 12 1.08 1.01 -13.84
N VAL A 13 1.87 1.88 -14.49
CA VAL A 13 2.27 1.72 -15.90
C VAL A 13 3.37 0.66 -16.02
N THR A 14 4.21 0.52 -15.00
CA THR A 14 5.31 -0.45 -14.99
C THR A 14 5.44 -1.22 -13.67
N LEU A 15 5.95 -2.46 -13.74
CA LEU A 15 6.32 -3.25 -12.56
C LEU A 15 7.39 -2.58 -11.70
N LYS A 16 8.19 -1.66 -12.27
CA LYS A 16 9.19 -0.90 -11.52
C LYS A 16 8.51 0.09 -10.58
N GLU A 17 7.57 0.87 -11.09
CA GLU A 17 6.82 1.84 -10.30
C GLU A 17 6.03 1.17 -9.18
N GLN A 18 5.41 0.02 -9.49
CA GLN A 18 4.75 -0.81 -8.48
C GLN A 18 5.71 -1.20 -7.34
N LYS A 19 6.89 -1.74 -7.67
CA LYS A 19 7.89 -2.15 -6.66
C LYS A 19 8.45 -0.98 -5.86
N ASP A 20 8.68 0.16 -6.50
CA ASP A 20 9.16 1.37 -5.83
C ASP A 20 8.11 1.88 -4.83
N PHE A 21 6.82 1.84 -5.21
CA PHE A 21 5.70 2.15 -4.32
C PHE A 21 5.61 1.16 -3.15
N GLU A 22 5.62 -0.16 -3.42
CA GLU A 22 5.59 -1.21 -2.39
C GLU A 22 6.71 -1.03 -1.36
N LYS A 23 7.91 -0.70 -1.82
CA LYS A 23 9.06 -0.43 -0.96
C LYS A 23 8.85 0.82 -0.10
N SER A 24 8.32 1.89 -0.67
CA SER A 24 7.98 3.12 0.05
C SER A 24 6.92 2.86 1.12
N LEU A 25 5.87 2.12 0.77
CA LEU A 25 4.79 1.73 1.66
C LEU A 25 5.33 0.91 2.83
N PHE A 26 6.04 -0.19 2.55
CA PHE A 26 6.63 -1.05 3.58
C PHE A 26 7.56 -0.28 4.51
N ASN A 27 8.43 0.58 3.99
CA ASN A 27 9.33 1.39 4.82
C ASN A 27 8.59 2.29 5.80
N LYS A 28 7.40 2.78 5.44
CA LYS A 28 6.57 3.65 6.29
C LYS A 28 5.73 2.86 7.31
N THR A 29 5.37 1.61 7.02
CA THR A 29 4.40 0.84 7.81
C THR A 29 5.01 -0.30 8.63
N HIS A 30 6.17 -0.86 8.25
CA HIS A 30 6.76 -2.05 8.90
C HIS A 30 7.10 -1.87 10.39
N LYS A 31 7.33 -0.62 10.84
CA LYS A 31 7.56 -0.25 12.25
C LYS A 31 6.41 0.58 12.83
N GLY A 32 5.39 0.87 12.03
CA GLY A 32 4.25 1.67 12.44
C GLY A 32 3.30 0.86 13.30
N SER A 33 2.70 1.51 14.30
CA SER A 33 1.59 0.98 15.10
C SER A 33 0.24 1.54 14.65
N GLY A 34 0.19 2.18 13.47
CA GLY A 34 -1.00 2.83 12.95
C GLY A 34 -1.84 1.89 12.11
N ASP A 35 -3.09 2.30 11.86
CA ASP A 35 -4.04 1.57 11.03
C ASP A 35 -4.23 2.19 9.65
N VAL A 36 -3.80 3.45 9.44
CA VAL A 36 -4.00 4.18 8.17
C VAL A 36 -2.82 5.09 7.82
N ILE A 37 -2.55 5.25 6.53
CA ILE A 37 -1.57 6.18 5.97
C ILE A 37 -2.08 6.78 4.65
N LEU A 38 -1.67 8.02 4.37
CA LEU A 38 -1.83 8.65 3.06
C LEU A 38 -0.49 8.60 2.31
N LEU A 39 -0.49 8.04 1.11
CA LEU A 39 0.69 7.93 0.25
C LEU A 39 0.29 8.05 -1.21
N ASP A 40 0.92 8.95 -1.97
CA ASP A 40 0.70 9.13 -3.41
C ASP A 40 -0.79 9.24 -3.81
N ASN A 41 -1.57 10.01 -3.06
CA ASN A 41 -3.03 10.17 -3.22
C ASN A 41 -3.85 8.89 -3.01
N TRP A 42 -3.28 7.91 -2.31
CA TRP A 42 -3.99 6.75 -1.80
C TRP A 42 -4.22 6.87 -0.31
N THR A 43 -5.44 6.62 0.12
CA THR A 43 -5.76 6.28 1.50
C THR A 43 -5.50 4.79 1.67
N ILE A 44 -4.55 4.42 2.51
CA ILE A 44 -4.12 3.04 2.72
C ILE A 44 -4.39 2.66 4.15
N VAL A 45 -5.30 1.71 4.34
CA VAL A 45 -5.53 1.05 5.62
C VAL A 45 -4.62 -0.17 5.69
N TYR A 46 -3.91 -0.34 6.79
CA TYR A 46 -2.98 -1.45 6.95
C TYR A 46 -3.09 -2.10 8.32
N ARG A 47 -2.76 -3.39 8.37
CA ARG A 47 -2.70 -4.16 9.62
C ARG A 47 -1.53 -5.11 9.61
N ASN A 48 -0.75 -5.08 10.68
CA ASN A 48 0.29 -6.08 10.94
C ASN A 48 -0.31 -7.26 11.73
N ASN A 49 0.05 -8.48 11.35
CA ASN A 49 -0.17 -9.69 12.15
C ASN A 49 1.09 -10.56 12.08
N VAL A 50 1.81 -10.68 13.20
CA VAL A 50 3.07 -11.44 13.32
C VAL A 50 4.08 -10.99 12.26
N ASP A 51 4.23 -11.73 11.17
CA ASP A 51 5.17 -11.55 10.07
C ASP A 51 4.50 -11.11 8.76
N LEU A 52 3.20 -10.83 8.81
CA LEU A 52 2.40 -10.38 7.67
C LEU A 52 1.95 -8.93 7.84
N LEU A 53 2.02 -8.17 6.75
CA LEU A 53 1.38 -6.87 6.62
C LEU A 53 0.33 -6.92 5.51
N PHE A 54 -0.90 -6.60 5.89
CA PHE A 54 -2.02 -6.48 4.97
C PHE A 54 -2.27 -5.02 4.64
N TYR A 55 -2.54 -4.71 3.38
CA TYR A 55 -2.83 -3.35 2.89
C TYR A 55 -4.12 -3.35 2.08
N VAL A 56 -4.96 -2.35 2.33
CA VAL A 56 -6.15 -2.03 1.51
C VAL A 56 -6.02 -0.57 1.12
N MET A 57 -6.10 -0.28 -0.18
CA MET A 57 -5.88 1.05 -0.72
C MET A 57 -7.11 1.53 -1.46
N GLY A 58 -7.48 2.79 -1.24
CA GLY A 58 -8.52 3.49 -1.98
C GLY A 58 -8.00 4.84 -2.46
N SER A 59 -8.44 5.26 -3.65
CA SER A 59 -8.16 6.61 -4.14
C SER A 59 -8.75 7.63 -3.17
N THR A 60 -8.03 8.72 -2.90
CA THR A 60 -8.57 9.84 -2.12
C THR A 60 -9.70 10.59 -2.84
N ASN A 61 -9.93 10.29 -4.12
CA ASN A 61 -10.74 11.11 -5.04
C ASN A 61 -12.10 10.50 -5.44
N GLU A 62 -12.69 9.59 -4.66
CA GLU A 62 -14.05 9.08 -4.95
C GLU A 62 -15.19 10.10 -4.72
N ASN A 63 -14.89 11.35 -4.38
CA ASN A 63 -15.85 12.45 -4.37
C ASN A 63 -15.31 13.65 -5.15
N GLU A 64 -15.58 13.68 -6.46
CA GLU A 64 -16.13 14.81 -7.24
C GLU A 64 -16.50 14.37 -8.66
#